data_AF-A0A922ISW0-F1
#
_entry.id   AF-A0A922ISW0-F1
#
_cell.length_a   1.000
_cell.length_b   1.000
_cell.length_c   1.000
_cell.angle_alpha   90.00
_cell.angle_beta   90.00
_cell.angle_gamma   90.00
#
_symmetry.space_group_name_H-M   'P 1'
#
loop_
_entity.id
_entity.type
_entity.pdbx_description
1 polymer ?
#
loop_
_entity_poly.entity_id
_entity_poly.type
_entity_poly.pdbx_seq_one_letter_code
_entity_poly.pdbx_strand_id
1 'polypeptide(L)'
;MAGLYGDNISLTEPVNFQCDQLNNEILFPNPHTCQLLTQLFNDGIIECNESKTFQEMKQKLKNILGVDKLLDCVEQRSTDYDCPIYFVRDDYLARKYAGFPIPAELEKLLPEMHKLCSEELLHEFLGKQKDWEKNVHIVLSDLFSLILENMINYQKVPQFHLYSCHDSSIMLLLFGLNVFDGCWPPFAADIIFELYTTASTSSPSLPSSSSTNLSIMKSNKLHSDNISLTNDNLNDLWFRLIYLGKPLSLKTLWDLSYSNHNHYLDHHQLSDYTMIPFKVLYEYINKAKKIIMNLN
;
A
#
# COMPACT_ATOMS: atom_id res chain seq x y z
N MET A 1 -11.32 6.83 -14.77
CA MET A 1 -11.09 7.57 -16.03
C MET A 1 -12.34 8.25 -16.56
N ALA A 2 -13.46 7.53 -16.79
CA ALA A 2 -14.71 8.16 -17.27
C ALA A 2 -15.16 9.37 -16.41
N GLY A 3 -15.20 9.23 -15.08
CA GLY A 3 -15.54 10.35 -14.20
C GLY A 3 -14.47 11.47 -14.12
N LEU A 4 -13.20 11.15 -14.36
CA LEU A 4 -12.10 12.13 -14.30
C LEU A 4 -12.15 13.09 -15.50
N TYR A 5 -12.46 12.57 -16.68
CA TYR A 5 -12.51 13.36 -17.91
C TYR A 5 -13.92 13.81 -18.31
N GLY A 6 -14.96 13.18 -17.77
CA GLY A 6 -16.37 13.48 -18.06
C GLY A 6 -16.68 13.45 -19.56
N ASP A 7 -17.61 14.32 -19.97
CA ASP A 7 -17.97 14.52 -21.38
C ASP A 7 -17.00 15.45 -22.13
N ASN A 8 -16.03 16.05 -21.43
CA ASN A 8 -15.07 17.03 -21.98
C ASN A 8 -13.92 16.38 -22.79
N ILE A 9 -14.10 15.14 -23.21
CA ILE A 9 -13.10 14.36 -23.94
C ILE A 9 -13.09 14.81 -25.41
N SER A 10 -12.37 15.90 -25.68
CA SER A 10 -11.56 16.00 -26.89
C SER A 10 -10.23 15.26 -26.69
N LEU A 11 -10.28 14.03 -26.12
CA LEU A 11 -9.10 13.19 -26.13
C LEU A 11 -8.82 12.90 -27.60
N THR A 12 -7.67 13.35 -28.07
CA THR A 12 -7.21 13.06 -29.44
C THR A 12 -6.97 11.56 -29.63
N GLU A 13 -6.80 10.80 -28.55
CA GLU A 13 -6.52 9.36 -28.54
C GLU A 13 -7.13 8.63 -27.33
N PRO A 14 -7.37 7.30 -27.41
CA PRO A 14 -7.83 6.49 -26.28
C PRO A 14 -6.89 6.53 -25.07
N VAL A 15 -7.44 6.37 -23.87
CA VAL A 15 -6.64 6.17 -22.65
C VAL A 15 -6.03 4.77 -22.68
N ASN A 16 -4.70 4.70 -22.67
CA ASN A 16 -3.98 3.44 -22.64
C ASN A 16 -3.74 2.98 -21.19
N PHE A 17 -4.14 1.74 -20.90
CA PHE A 17 -3.84 1.08 -19.62
C PHE A 17 -2.66 0.15 -19.80
N GLN A 18 -1.63 0.37 -19.00
CA GLN A 18 -0.47 -0.52 -18.96
C GLN A 18 -0.68 -1.54 -17.85
N CYS A 19 -0.43 -2.80 -18.18
CA CYS A 19 -0.48 -3.92 -17.24
C CYS A 19 0.78 -4.76 -17.46
N ASP A 20 1.34 -5.28 -16.37
CA ASP A 20 2.41 -6.29 -16.46
C ASP A 20 1.81 -7.70 -16.38
N GLN A 21 2.63 -8.70 -16.65
CA GLN A 21 2.30 -10.09 -16.38
C GLN A 21 2.27 -10.34 -14.88
N LEU A 22 1.39 -11.26 -14.45
CA LEU A 22 1.21 -11.60 -13.05
C LEU A 22 2.53 -11.94 -12.34
N ASN A 23 3.46 -12.62 -13.00
CA ASN A 23 4.74 -13.04 -12.39
C ASN A 23 5.72 -11.88 -12.15
N ASN A 24 5.51 -10.72 -12.78
CA ASN A 24 6.34 -9.54 -12.65
C ASN A 24 5.63 -8.42 -11.87
N GLU A 25 4.37 -8.62 -11.49
CA GLU A 25 3.55 -7.57 -10.90
C GLU A 25 4.10 -7.16 -9.52
N ILE A 26 4.22 -5.85 -9.32
CA ILE A 26 4.77 -5.22 -8.10
C ILE A 26 3.72 -4.41 -7.35
N LEU A 27 2.53 -4.21 -7.93
CA LEU A 27 1.44 -3.47 -7.30
C LEU A 27 0.76 -4.26 -6.18
N PHE A 28 1.14 -5.51 -5.91
CA PHE A 28 0.74 -6.29 -4.74
C PHE A 28 1.86 -7.24 -4.29
N PRO A 29 1.86 -7.76 -3.05
CA PRO A 29 2.84 -8.74 -2.60
C PRO A 29 2.81 -10.02 -3.45
N ASN A 30 3.87 -10.24 -4.20
CA ASN A 30 3.90 -11.30 -5.20
C ASN A 30 5.02 -12.32 -4.94
N PRO A 31 4.72 -13.61 -4.70
CA PRO A 31 5.74 -14.61 -4.40
C PRO A 31 6.69 -14.88 -5.58
N HIS A 32 6.34 -14.46 -6.80
CA HIS A 32 7.23 -14.54 -7.96
C HIS A 32 8.35 -13.49 -7.90
N THR A 33 8.10 -12.32 -7.31
CA THR A 33 9.09 -11.23 -7.18
C THR A 33 9.76 -11.24 -5.80
N CYS A 34 9.09 -11.76 -4.77
CA CYS A 34 9.62 -11.86 -3.41
C CYS A 34 9.52 -13.29 -2.86
N GLN A 35 10.62 -14.05 -2.92
CA GLN A 35 10.67 -15.45 -2.46
C GLN A 35 10.41 -15.61 -0.95
N LEU A 36 10.63 -14.54 -0.17
CA LEU A 36 10.40 -14.53 1.28
C LEU A 36 8.91 -14.70 1.62
N LEU A 37 7.99 -14.30 0.74
CA LEU A 37 6.55 -14.33 1.00
C LEU A 37 6.01 -15.71 1.37
N THR A 38 6.52 -16.78 0.75
CA THR A 38 6.10 -18.15 1.08
C THR A 38 6.45 -18.50 2.53
N GLN A 39 7.63 -18.09 3.01
CA GLN A 39 8.02 -18.31 4.40
C GLN A 39 7.16 -17.47 5.35
N LEU A 40 6.97 -16.18 5.04
CA LEU A 40 6.16 -15.27 5.85
C LEU A 40 4.73 -15.76 5.98
N PHE A 41 4.13 -16.20 4.87
CA PHE A 41 2.81 -16.80 4.88
C PHE A 41 2.72 -17.96 5.86
N ASN A 42 3.64 -18.93 5.78
CA ASN A 42 3.63 -20.09 6.68
C ASN A 42 3.80 -19.67 8.15
N ASP A 43 4.73 -18.77 8.45
CA ASP A 43 4.96 -18.25 9.79
C ASP A 43 3.73 -17.52 10.35
N GLY A 44 3.07 -16.71 9.53
CA GLY A 44 1.86 -15.96 9.90
C GLY A 44 0.64 -16.84 10.11
N ILE A 45 0.43 -17.83 9.25
CA ILE A 45 -0.66 -18.80 9.39
C ILE A 45 -0.51 -19.63 10.67
N ILE A 46 0.71 -20.02 11.04
CA ILE A 46 0.96 -20.72 12.31
C ILE A 46 0.54 -19.83 13.49
N GLU A 47 0.96 -18.57 13.51
CA GLU A 47 0.64 -17.62 14.60
C GLU A 47 -0.87 -17.35 14.68
N CYS A 48 -1.55 -17.18 13.54
CA CYS A 48 -3.01 -17.04 13.47
C CYS A 48 -3.71 -18.29 14.02
N ASN A 49 -3.24 -19.48 13.65
CA ASN A 49 -3.85 -20.74 14.09
C ASN A 49 -3.66 -21.01 15.59
N GLU A 50 -2.57 -20.52 16.19
CA GLU A 50 -2.31 -20.64 17.63
C GLU A 50 -3.05 -19.59 18.48
N SER A 51 -3.55 -18.52 17.85
CA SER A 51 -4.23 -17.43 18.51
C SER A 51 -5.67 -17.78 18.89
N LYS A 52 -5.97 -17.64 20.19
CA LYS A 52 -7.33 -17.84 20.73
C LYS A 52 -8.35 -16.89 20.10
N THR A 53 -7.96 -15.65 19.82
CA THR A 53 -8.86 -14.64 19.24
C THR A 53 -9.34 -15.07 17.85
N PHE A 54 -8.41 -15.54 17.00
CA PHE A 54 -8.74 -16.04 15.66
C PHE A 54 -9.58 -17.33 15.73
N GLN A 55 -9.22 -18.27 16.61
CA GLN A 55 -9.99 -19.50 16.83
C GLN A 55 -11.42 -19.23 17.29
N GLU A 56 -11.61 -18.33 18.25
CA GLU A 56 -12.92 -17.95 18.77
C GLU A 56 -13.79 -17.29 17.68
N MET A 57 -13.22 -16.38 16.88
CA MET A 57 -13.94 -15.78 15.75
C MET A 57 -14.34 -16.84 14.72
N LYS A 58 -13.43 -17.71 14.29
CA LYS A 58 -13.74 -18.79 13.33
C LYS A 58 -14.83 -19.72 13.89
N GLN A 59 -14.84 -20.02 15.19
CA GLN A 59 -15.91 -20.80 15.80
C GLN A 59 -17.26 -20.06 15.82
N LYS A 60 -17.30 -18.76 16.13
CA LYS A 60 -18.52 -17.95 16.04
C LYS A 60 -19.08 -17.96 14.61
N LEU A 61 -18.23 -17.79 13.61
CA LEU A 61 -18.62 -17.80 12.19
C LEU A 61 -19.20 -19.15 11.78
N LYS A 62 -18.53 -20.26 12.12
CA LYS A 62 -19.02 -21.61 11.86
C LYS A 62 -20.40 -21.87 12.46
N ASN A 63 -20.60 -21.46 13.72
CA ASN A 63 -21.90 -21.61 14.41
C ASN A 63 -23.02 -20.82 13.71
N ILE A 64 -22.74 -19.60 13.25
CA ILE A 64 -23.73 -18.75 12.56
C ILE A 64 -24.04 -19.31 11.17
N LEU A 65 -23.02 -19.75 10.44
CA LEU A 65 -23.15 -20.29 9.08
C LEU A 65 -23.69 -21.73 9.05
N GLY A 66 -23.70 -22.42 10.20
CA GLY A 66 -24.15 -23.81 10.30
C GLY A 66 -23.22 -24.79 9.58
N VAL A 67 -21.91 -24.54 9.60
CA VAL A 67 -20.89 -25.36 8.93
C VAL A 67 -19.85 -25.87 9.91
N ASP A 68 -19.34 -27.08 9.69
CA ASP A 68 -18.28 -27.67 10.51
C ASP A 68 -16.89 -27.07 10.20
N LYS A 69 -16.73 -26.52 9.00
CA LYS A 69 -15.48 -25.98 8.48
C LYS A 69 -15.73 -24.79 7.56
N LEU A 70 -14.89 -23.76 7.68
CA LEU A 70 -14.85 -22.63 6.75
C LEU A 70 -13.98 -23.03 5.55
N LEU A 71 -14.57 -23.05 4.36
CA LEU A 71 -13.91 -23.50 3.14
C LEU A 71 -13.95 -22.41 2.08
N ASP A 72 -12.88 -22.31 1.30
CA ASP A 72 -12.90 -21.63 0.01
C ASP A 72 -13.30 -22.62 -1.09
N CYS A 73 -14.49 -22.41 -1.65
CA CYS A 73 -15.05 -23.26 -2.69
C CYS A 73 -14.40 -23.05 -4.07
N VAL A 74 -13.65 -21.95 -4.27
CA VAL A 74 -13.08 -21.62 -5.58
C VAL A 74 -11.88 -22.51 -5.90
N GLU A 75 -11.08 -22.85 -4.90
CA GLU A 75 -9.83 -23.56 -5.15
C GLU A 75 -9.85 -25.04 -4.79
N GLN A 76 -10.94 -25.55 -4.19
CA GLN A 76 -11.03 -26.95 -3.69
C GLN A 76 -9.73 -27.42 -2.98
N ARG A 77 -8.99 -26.50 -2.35
CA ARG A 77 -7.78 -26.89 -1.62
C ARG A 77 -8.24 -27.65 -0.40
N SER A 78 -7.95 -28.96 -0.35
CA SER A 78 -8.14 -29.75 0.86
C SER A 78 -7.05 -29.38 1.87
N THR A 79 -7.07 -28.14 2.36
CA THR A 79 -6.25 -27.80 3.53
C THR A 79 -6.92 -28.39 4.76
N ASP A 80 -6.13 -28.77 5.77
CA ASP A 80 -6.69 -29.30 7.02
C ASP A 80 -7.28 -28.20 7.93
N TYR A 81 -7.00 -26.92 7.62
CA TYR A 81 -7.42 -25.76 8.41
C TYR A 81 -8.62 -25.00 7.81
N ASP A 82 -9.30 -24.21 8.65
CA ASP A 82 -10.37 -23.27 8.26
C ASP A 82 -9.79 -22.13 7.40
N CYS A 83 -10.48 -21.72 6.34
CA CYS A 83 -10.05 -20.57 5.52
C CYS A 83 -9.93 -19.26 6.35
N PRO A 84 -9.22 -18.26 5.82
CA PRO A 84 -9.12 -16.95 6.49
C PRO A 84 -10.48 -16.30 6.71
N ILE A 85 -10.62 -15.56 7.81
CA ILE A 85 -11.81 -14.81 8.22
C ILE A 85 -12.24 -13.84 7.12
N TYR A 86 -11.28 -13.25 6.40
CA TYR A 86 -11.58 -12.28 5.34
C TYR A 86 -12.35 -12.89 4.16
N PHE A 87 -12.31 -14.20 3.94
CA PHE A 87 -13.19 -14.85 2.95
C PHE A 87 -14.66 -14.79 3.34
N VAL A 88 -14.96 -15.01 4.63
CA VAL A 88 -16.33 -14.87 5.15
C VAL A 88 -16.79 -13.42 5.09
N ARG A 89 -15.89 -12.48 5.40
CA ARG A 89 -16.15 -11.04 5.27
C ARG A 89 -16.48 -10.66 3.82
N ASP A 90 -15.71 -11.13 2.85
CA ASP A 90 -15.86 -10.77 1.45
C ASP A 90 -17.17 -11.29 0.88
N ASP A 91 -17.52 -12.56 1.15
CA ASP A 91 -18.83 -13.12 0.79
C ASP A 91 -19.97 -12.34 1.46
N TYR A 92 -19.84 -12.02 2.75
CA TYR A 92 -20.82 -11.23 3.48
C TYR A 92 -21.03 -9.84 2.86
N LEU A 93 -19.97 -9.08 2.60
CA LEU A 93 -20.07 -7.73 2.03
C LEU A 93 -20.62 -7.77 0.61
N ALA A 94 -20.17 -8.72 -0.22
CA ALA A 94 -20.67 -8.91 -1.57
C ALA A 94 -22.18 -9.20 -1.56
N ARG A 95 -22.64 -10.12 -0.70
CA ARG A 95 -24.06 -10.42 -0.54
C ARG A 95 -24.85 -9.21 -0.07
N LYS A 96 -24.30 -8.45 0.88
CA LYS A 96 -24.99 -7.32 1.52
C LYS A 96 -25.29 -6.23 0.50
N TYR A 97 -24.28 -5.84 -0.28
CA TYR A 97 -24.43 -4.81 -1.30
C TYR A 97 -25.23 -5.28 -2.52
N ALA A 98 -25.25 -6.57 -2.81
CA ALA A 98 -26.09 -7.15 -3.86
C ALA A 98 -27.54 -7.44 -3.41
N GLY A 99 -27.89 -7.20 -2.15
CA GLY A 99 -29.25 -7.42 -1.62
C GLY A 99 -29.63 -8.90 -1.44
N PHE A 100 -28.63 -9.78 -1.31
CA PHE A 100 -28.87 -11.19 -1.00
C PHE A 100 -29.20 -11.40 0.48
N PRO A 101 -29.92 -12.49 0.84
CA PRO A 101 -30.19 -12.81 2.23
C PRO A 101 -28.91 -13.20 2.98
N ILE A 102 -28.79 -12.73 4.23
CA ILE A 102 -27.64 -12.93 5.10
C ILE A 102 -28.14 -13.19 6.53
N PRO A 103 -27.49 -14.09 7.29
CA PRO A 103 -27.77 -14.25 8.72
C PRO A 103 -27.59 -12.92 9.49
N ALA A 104 -28.60 -12.48 10.23
CA ALA A 104 -28.59 -11.19 10.93
C ALA A 104 -27.52 -11.13 12.04
N GLU A 105 -27.14 -12.29 12.59
CA GLU A 105 -26.09 -12.44 13.59
C GLU A 105 -24.71 -12.07 13.04
N LEU A 106 -24.48 -12.24 11.73
CA LEU A 106 -23.20 -11.95 11.09
C LEU A 106 -22.91 -10.44 11.06
N GLU A 107 -23.95 -9.62 10.91
CA GLU A 107 -23.85 -8.15 11.00
C GLU A 107 -23.26 -7.70 12.35
N LYS A 108 -23.64 -8.38 13.44
CA LYS A 108 -23.17 -8.05 14.79
C LYS A 108 -21.67 -8.32 14.96
N LEU A 109 -21.12 -9.26 14.20
CA LEU A 109 -19.70 -9.59 14.22
C LEU A 109 -18.86 -8.68 13.32
N LEU A 110 -19.47 -7.94 12.40
CA LEU A 110 -18.75 -7.19 11.37
C LEU A 110 -17.66 -6.25 11.91
N PRO A 111 -17.85 -5.49 13.00
CA PRO A 111 -16.79 -4.62 13.53
C PRO A 111 -15.55 -5.39 14.02
N GLU A 112 -15.77 -6.51 14.72
CA GLU A 112 -14.68 -7.39 15.21
C GLU A 112 -14.03 -8.13 14.03
N MET A 113 -14.86 -8.65 13.12
CA MET A 113 -14.43 -9.34 11.90
C MET A 113 -13.55 -8.45 11.04
N HIS A 114 -13.93 -7.19 10.80
CA HIS A 114 -13.13 -6.24 10.01
C HIS A 114 -11.71 -6.07 10.54
N LYS A 115 -11.55 -5.91 11.85
CA LYS A 115 -10.23 -5.75 12.48
C LYS A 115 -9.38 -7.01 12.33
N LEU A 116 -9.97 -8.17 12.62
CA LEU A 116 -9.27 -9.45 12.53
C LEU A 116 -8.92 -9.81 11.09
N CYS A 117 -9.74 -9.46 10.11
CA CYS A 117 -9.43 -9.66 8.69
C CYS A 117 -8.14 -8.92 8.30
N SER A 118 -8.01 -7.66 8.71
CA SER A 118 -6.80 -6.87 8.45
C SER A 118 -5.59 -7.46 9.16
N GLU A 119 -5.74 -7.92 10.40
CA GLU A 119 -4.66 -8.54 11.17
C GLU A 119 -4.21 -9.88 10.55
N GLU A 120 -5.14 -10.73 10.13
CA GLU A 120 -4.83 -12.00 9.46
C GLU A 120 -4.11 -11.77 8.13
N LEU A 121 -4.52 -10.77 7.34
CA LEU A 121 -3.85 -10.41 6.09
C LEU A 121 -2.43 -9.87 6.32
N LEU A 122 -2.21 -9.12 7.41
CA LEU A 122 -0.86 -8.71 7.81
C LEU A 122 0.00 -9.91 8.20
N HIS A 123 -0.55 -10.89 8.93
CA HIS A 123 0.16 -12.14 9.21
C HIS A 123 0.54 -12.88 7.92
N GLU A 124 -0.38 -13.00 6.97
CA GLU A 124 -0.13 -13.71 5.71
C GLU A 124 1.01 -13.08 4.89
N PHE A 125 1.08 -11.75 4.82
CA PHE A 125 2.11 -11.09 4.01
C PHE A 125 3.38 -10.77 4.77
N LEU A 126 3.31 -10.55 6.08
CA LEU A 126 4.42 -10.04 6.89
C LEU A 126 4.93 -11.04 7.93
N GLY A 127 4.29 -12.21 8.08
CA GLY A 127 4.69 -13.26 9.01
C GLY A 127 4.33 -12.97 10.46
N LYS A 128 5.27 -13.25 11.37
CA LYS A 128 5.08 -13.07 12.82
C LYS A 128 4.93 -11.60 13.17
N GLN A 129 4.01 -11.28 14.09
CA GLN A 129 3.67 -9.88 14.41
C GLN A 129 4.87 -9.02 14.79
N LYS A 130 5.80 -9.60 15.55
CA LYS A 130 7.03 -8.93 16.00
C LYS A 130 7.95 -8.47 14.86
N ASP A 131 7.82 -9.05 13.66
CA ASP A 131 8.70 -8.81 12.52
C ASP A 131 8.02 -7.94 11.44
N TRP A 132 6.77 -7.52 11.61
CA TRP A 132 5.99 -6.82 10.60
C TRP A 132 6.61 -5.52 10.11
N GLU A 133 7.08 -4.66 11.03
CA GLU A 133 7.71 -3.37 10.68
C GLU A 133 8.94 -3.56 9.79
N LYS A 134 9.69 -4.65 10.01
CA LYS A 134 10.84 -4.99 9.17
C LYS A 134 10.38 -5.55 7.83
N ASN A 135 9.45 -6.50 7.86
CA ASN A 135 9.06 -7.28 6.69
C ASN A 135 8.26 -6.45 5.68
N VAL A 136 7.46 -5.47 6.11
CA VAL A 136 6.69 -4.62 5.19
C VAL A 136 7.59 -3.88 4.19
N HIS A 137 8.77 -3.44 4.62
CA HIS A 137 9.70 -2.77 3.73
C HIS A 137 10.41 -3.70 2.74
N ILE A 138 10.52 -4.99 3.06
CA ILE A 138 11.02 -6.01 2.13
C ILE A 138 9.94 -6.31 1.10
N VAL A 139 8.73 -6.62 1.59
CA VAL A 139 7.59 -7.01 0.78
C VAL A 139 7.16 -5.91 -0.19
N LEU A 140 7.19 -4.64 0.25
CA LEU A 140 6.85 -3.49 -0.59
C LEU A 140 8.06 -2.78 -1.21
N SER A 141 9.25 -3.39 -1.23
CA SER A 141 10.47 -2.72 -1.70
C SER A 141 10.31 -2.14 -3.11
N ASP A 142 9.75 -2.91 -4.05
CA ASP A 142 9.57 -2.47 -5.44
C ASP A 142 8.50 -1.40 -5.58
N LEU A 143 7.38 -1.53 -4.86
CA LEU A 143 6.31 -0.52 -4.86
C LEU A 143 6.77 0.81 -4.25
N PHE A 144 7.49 0.77 -3.13
CA PHE A 144 8.09 1.97 -2.56
C PHE A 144 9.14 2.59 -3.47
N SER A 145 9.91 1.77 -4.20
CA SER A 145 10.87 2.26 -5.19
C SER A 145 10.17 2.99 -6.32
N LEU A 146 9.12 2.40 -6.89
CA LEU A 146 8.30 3.01 -7.94
C LEU A 146 7.76 4.38 -7.50
N ILE A 147 7.15 4.45 -6.31
CA ILE A 147 6.59 5.70 -5.77
C ILE A 147 7.68 6.76 -5.61
N LEU A 148 8.80 6.41 -4.96
CA LEU A 148 9.91 7.35 -4.75
C LEU A 148 10.53 7.80 -6.06
N GLU A 149 10.75 6.90 -7.01
CA GLU A 149 11.38 7.22 -8.29
C GLU A 149 10.52 8.18 -9.10
N ASN A 150 9.20 7.99 -9.12
CA ASN A 150 8.29 8.94 -9.76
C ASN A 150 8.34 10.32 -9.11
N MET A 151 8.37 10.38 -7.77
CA MET A 151 8.43 11.65 -7.04
C MET A 151 9.78 12.35 -7.19
N ILE A 152 10.89 11.61 -7.20
CA ILE A 152 12.23 12.14 -7.45
C ILE A 152 12.35 12.69 -8.86
N ASN A 153 11.79 11.98 -9.84
CA ASN A 153 11.87 12.33 -11.25
C ASN A 153 10.70 13.20 -11.72
N TYR A 154 9.99 13.90 -10.81
CA TYR A 154 8.75 14.64 -11.11
C TYR A 154 8.84 15.63 -12.29
N GLN A 155 10.04 16.10 -12.64
CA GLN A 155 10.28 16.98 -13.81
C GLN A 155 10.37 16.22 -15.15
N LYS A 156 10.60 14.90 -15.11
CA LYS A 156 10.85 14.03 -16.26
C LYS A 156 9.71 13.04 -16.53
N VAL A 157 8.81 12.85 -15.58
CA VAL A 157 7.66 11.95 -15.68
C VAL A 157 6.35 12.73 -15.76
N PRO A 158 5.23 12.12 -16.19
CA PRO A 158 3.92 12.76 -16.14
C PRO A 158 3.56 13.27 -14.74
N GLN A 159 2.83 14.38 -14.65
CA GLN A 159 2.44 14.97 -13.36
C GLN A 159 1.44 14.11 -12.57
N PHE A 160 0.70 13.24 -13.26
CA PHE A 160 -0.33 12.39 -12.68
C PHE A 160 -0.08 10.93 -13.06
N HIS A 161 -0.01 10.07 -12.05
CA HIS A 161 0.09 8.62 -12.20
C HIS A 161 -1.10 7.97 -11.51
N LEU A 162 -1.72 6.99 -12.16
CA LEU A 162 -2.84 6.23 -11.61
C LEU A 162 -2.50 4.75 -11.63
N TYR A 163 -2.45 4.14 -10.44
CA TYR A 163 -2.23 2.72 -10.26
C TYR A 163 -3.50 2.07 -9.73
N SER A 164 -4.05 1.12 -10.48
CA SER A 164 -5.14 0.27 -10.01
C SER A 164 -4.53 -0.91 -9.28
N CYS A 165 -4.74 -1.00 -7.97
CA CYS A 165 -4.14 -2.03 -7.12
C CYS A 165 -5.20 -2.73 -6.26
N HIS A 166 -4.75 -3.56 -5.32
CA HIS A 166 -5.62 -4.33 -4.42
C HIS A 166 -5.73 -3.64 -3.06
N ASP A 167 -6.73 -4.02 -2.28
CA ASP A 167 -6.87 -3.63 -0.87
C ASP A 167 -5.63 -4.00 -0.05
N SER A 168 -5.04 -5.17 -0.28
CA SER A 168 -3.77 -5.60 0.32
C SER A 168 -2.64 -4.60 0.07
N SER A 169 -2.56 -4.05 -1.15
CA SER A 169 -1.58 -3.03 -1.51
C SER A 169 -1.76 -1.75 -0.71
N ILE A 170 -2.99 -1.23 -0.65
CA ILE A 170 -3.31 -0.02 0.12
C ILE A 170 -3.06 -0.25 1.60
N MET A 171 -3.50 -1.37 2.14
CA MET A 171 -3.34 -1.73 3.55
C MET A 171 -1.86 -1.78 3.94
N LEU A 172 -1.03 -2.46 3.14
CA LEU A 172 0.40 -2.57 3.41
C LEU A 172 1.14 -1.24 3.20
N LEU A 173 0.72 -0.40 2.25
CA LEU A 173 1.27 0.96 2.09
C LEU A 173 0.97 1.82 3.32
N LEU A 174 -0.27 1.83 3.80
CA LEU A 174 -0.65 2.55 5.02
C LEU A 174 0.12 2.02 6.23
N PHE A 175 0.27 0.69 6.34
CA PHE A 175 1.00 0.06 7.44
C PHE A 175 2.49 0.41 7.38
N GLY A 176 3.10 0.25 6.21
CA GLY A 176 4.50 0.56 5.96
C GLY A 176 4.83 2.05 6.00
N LEU A 177 3.84 2.95 6.03
CA LEU A 177 4.00 4.39 6.28
C LEU A 177 3.58 4.77 7.71
N ASN A 178 3.27 3.79 8.56
CA ASN A 178 2.88 3.96 9.95
C ASN A 178 1.67 4.90 10.15
N VAL A 179 0.68 4.77 9.26
CA VAL A 179 -0.58 5.52 9.27
C VAL A 179 -1.81 4.61 9.12
N PHE A 180 -1.63 3.30 9.23
CA PHE A 180 -2.70 2.33 9.17
C PHE A 180 -3.60 2.41 10.41
N ASP A 181 -4.91 2.45 10.18
CA ASP A 181 -5.92 2.56 11.23
C ASP A 181 -6.43 1.20 11.74
N GLY A 182 -5.87 0.09 11.22
CA GLY A 182 -6.31 -1.26 11.57
C GLY A 182 -7.57 -1.72 10.82
N CYS A 183 -8.06 -0.94 9.86
CA CYS A 183 -9.30 -1.23 9.14
C CYS A 183 -9.04 -1.63 7.68
N TRP A 184 -9.79 -2.63 7.21
CA TRP A 184 -9.70 -3.08 5.82
C TRP A 184 -10.12 -1.95 4.86
N PRO A 185 -9.33 -1.65 3.80
CA PRO A 185 -9.68 -0.61 2.85
C PRO A 185 -11.05 -0.84 2.17
N PRO A 186 -11.98 0.13 2.16
CA PRO A 186 -13.28 -0.06 1.52
C PRO A 186 -13.16 -0.19 -0.01
N PHE A 187 -14.23 -0.62 -0.66
CA PHE A 187 -14.31 -0.58 -2.13
C PHE A 187 -14.05 0.84 -2.64
N ALA A 188 -13.29 0.92 -3.74
CA ALA A 188 -12.85 2.19 -4.34
C ALA A 188 -12.02 3.08 -3.40
N ALA A 189 -11.41 2.50 -2.35
CA ALA A 189 -10.43 3.21 -1.56
C ALA A 189 -9.28 3.72 -2.43
N ASP A 190 -8.82 4.93 -2.12
CA ASP A 190 -7.72 5.59 -2.77
C ASP A 190 -6.68 6.06 -1.75
N ILE A 191 -5.42 5.97 -2.14
CA ILE A 191 -4.28 6.58 -1.46
C ILE A 191 -3.58 7.50 -2.46
N ILE A 192 -3.41 8.77 -2.09
CA ILE A 192 -2.84 9.80 -2.97
C ILE A 192 -1.54 10.29 -2.35
N PHE A 193 -0.47 10.19 -3.13
CA PHE A 193 0.84 10.73 -2.83
C PHE A 193 1.01 12.03 -3.60
N GLU A 194 1.08 13.16 -2.90
CA GLU A 194 1.25 14.47 -3.53
C GLU A 194 2.64 15.03 -3.22
N LEU A 195 3.28 15.57 -4.26
CA LEU A 195 4.56 16.25 -4.18
C LEU A 195 4.37 17.73 -4.51
N TYR A 196 4.92 18.60 -3.68
CA TYR A 196 4.91 20.04 -3.84
C TYR A 196 6.33 20.57 -3.91
N THR A 197 6.54 21.64 -4.66
CA THR A 197 7.80 22.39 -4.72
C THR A 197 7.55 23.83 -4.27
N THR A 198 8.55 24.45 -3.65
CA THR A 198 8.51 25.89 -3.41
C THR A 198 8.72 26.64 -4.75
N ALA A 199 7.89 27.65 -5.01
CA ALA A 199 7.74 28.32 -6.31
C ALA A 199 9.00 29.03 -6.88
N SER A 200 10.14 28.97 -6.20
CA SER A 200 11.45 29.42 -6.70
C SER A 200 12.13 28.43 -7.66
N THR A 201 11.61 27.21 -7.78
CA THR A 201 12.05 26.24 -8.80
C THR A 201 11.19 26.40 -10.05
N SER A 202 11.79 26.89 -11.13
CA SER A 202 11.16 27.20 -12.43
C SER A 202 10.08 26.20 -12.86
N SER A 203 8.90 26.72 -13.18
CA SER A 203 7.78 25.99 -13.79
C SER A 203 8.24 24.98 -14.84
N PRO A 204 7.75 23.73 -14.83
CA PRO A 204 8.08 22.78 -15.89
C PRO A 204 7.57 23.35 -17.22
N SER A 205 8.50 23.63 -18.13
CA SER A 205 8.16 23.91 -19.52
C SER A 205 7.43 22.68 -20.06
N LEU A 206 6.16 22.85 -20.46
CA LEU A 206 5.38 21.81 -21.13
C LEU A 206 6.24 21.16 -22.22
N PRO A 207 6.40 19.82 -22.25
CA PRO A 207 7.09 19.18 -23.35
C PRO A 207 6.30 19.47 -24.63
N SER A 208 6.99 20.04 -25.62
CA SER A 208 6.45 20.25 -26.95
C SER A 208 6.00 18.91 -27.51
N SER A 209 4.81 18.92 -28.11
CA SER A 209 4.21 17.80 -28.82
C SER A 209 5.15 17.30 -29.93
N SER A 210 6.01 16.36 -29.60
CA SER A 210 6.71 15.53 -30.57
C SER A 210 6.51 14.08 -30.16
N SER A 211 5.92 13.34 -31.08
CA SER A 211 5.63 11.92 -31.00
C SER A 211 6.90 11.14 -30.67
N THR A 212 7.08 10.79 -29.40
CA THR A 212 8.13 9.88 -28.95
C THR A 212 7.51 8.55 -28.55
N ASN A 213 7.92 7.51 -29.30
CA ASN A 213 7.65 6.13 -28.96
C ASN A 213 8.00 5.88 -27.49
N LEU A 214 6.98 5.54 -26.69
CA LEU A 214 7.11 5.21 -25.28
C LEU A 214 7.77 3.83 -25.15
N SER A 215 9.10 3.78 -25.36
CA SER A 215 9.89 2.60 -25.08
C SER A 215 10.11 2.49 -23.57
N ILE A 216 9.24 1.72 -22.92
CA ILE A 216 9.54 0.77 -21.85
C ILE A 216 10.84 1.05 -21.06
N MET A 217 10.69 1.54 -19.82
CA MET A 217 11.60 1.17 -18.73
C MET A 217 11.12 -0.18 -18.17
N LYS A 218 11.55 -1.26 -18.81
CA LYS A 218 11.54 -2.60 -18.22
C LYS A 218 12.52 -2.57 -17.05
N SER A 219 12.25 -3.34 -16.00
CA SER A 219 13.09 -3.57 -14.81
C SER A 219 14.49 -4.16 -15.10
N ASN A 220 15.03 -4.01 -16.31
CA ASN A 220 16.43 -4.20 -16.58
C ASN A 220 17.21 -3.08 -15.89
N LYS A 221 17.73 -3.38 -14.69
CA LYS A 221 18.94 -2.78 -14.09
C LYS A 221 19.23 -1.41 -14.68
N LEU A 222 18.43 -0.41 -14.28
CA LEU A 222 18.68 0.95 -14.71
C LEU A 222 20.08 1.28 -14.22
N HIS A 223 21.03 1.31 -15.16
CA HIS A 223 22.32 1.88 -14.88
C HIS A 223 22.05 3.28 -14.34
N SER A 224 22.61 3.52 -13.17
CA SER A 224 22.61 4.78 -12.45
C SER A 224 23.14 5.89 -13.35
N ASP A 225 22.31 6.41 -14.25
CA ASP A 225 22.50 7.75 -14.76
C ASP A 225 22.10 8.67 -13.61
N ASN A 226 23.10 8.85 -12.74
CA ASN A 226 23.06 9.60 -11.50
C ASN A 226 22.49 11.00 -11.76
N ILE A 227 21.19 11.18 -11.57
CA ILE A 227 20.75 12.39 -10.88
C ILE A 227 21.35 12.24 -9.49
N SER A 228 22.53 12.82 -9.29
CA SER A 228 23.03 13.10 -7.95
C SER A 228 22.02 14.06 -7.33
N LEU A 229 21.02 13.51 -6.65
CA LEU A 229 20.18 14.26 -5.74
C LEU A 229 21.12 14.82 -4.69
N THR A 230 21.49 16.09 -4.83
CA THR A 230 22.10 16.82 -3.73
C THR A 230 21.03 16.95 -2.63
N ASN A 231 21.45 16.90 -1.36
CA ASN A 231 20.56 17.14 -0.23
C ASN A 231 19.74 18.44 -0.40
N ASP A 232 20.30 19.42 -1.11
CA ASP A 232 19.68 20.72 -1.38
C ASP A 232 18.39 20.60 -2.22
N ASN A 233 18.36 19.71 -3.22
CA ASN A 233 17.17 19.54 -4.08
C ASN A 233 15.98 18.88 -3.37
N LEU A 234 16.23 18.10 -2.32
CA LEU A 234 15.18 17.45 -1.53
C LEU A 234 14.57 18.37 -0.47
N ASN A 235 15.28 19.42 -0.08
CA ASN A 235 14.84 20.36 0.96
C ASN A 235 13.73 21.30 0.48
N ASP A 236 13.62 21.51 -0.84
CA ASP A 236 12.57 22.34 -1.46
C ASP A 236 11.28 21.57 -1.77
N LEU A 237 11.28 20.26 -1.51
CA LEU A 237 10.17 19.37 -1.81
C LEU A 237 9.37 19.03 -0.56
N TRP A 238 8.05 19.04 -0.70
CA TRP A 238 7.10 18.71 0.36
C TRP A 238 6.19 17.57 -0.07
N PHE A 239 5.84 16.73 0.88
CA PHE A 239 5.06 15.52 0.71
C PHE A 239 3.78 15.59 1.53
N ARG A 240 2.67 15.17 0.91
CA ARG A 240 1.39 14.94 1.58
C ARG A 240 0.83 13.57 1.16
N LEU A 241 0.25 12.88 2.14
CA LEU A 241 -0.46 11.63 1.95
C LEU A 241 -1.94 11.84 2.24
N ILE A 242 -2.81 11.38 1.34
CA ILE A 242 -4.27 11.44 1.49
C ILE A 242 -4.82 10.02 1.39
N TYR A 243 -5.74 9.67 2.28
CA TYR A 243 -6.47 8.41 2.23
C TYR A 243 -7.96 8.69 2.38
N LEU A 244 -8.78 8.17 1.46
CA LEU A 244 -10.23 8.40 1.42
C LEU A 244 -10.59 9.89 1.49
N GLY A 245 -9.87 10.71 0.71
CA GLY A 245 -10.05 12.17 0.67
C GLY A 245 -9.60 12.93 1.92
N LYS A 246 -8.98 12.27 2.91
CA LYS A 246 -8.49 12.91 4.15
C LYS A 246 -6.96 12.95 4.18
N PRO A 247 -6.33 14.13 4.35
CA PRO A 247 -4.91 14.21 4.65
C PRO A 247 -4.59 13.44 5.93
N LEU A 248 -3.57 12.59 5.87
CA LEU A 248 -3.11 11.80 7.01
C LEU A 248 -2.00 12.54 7.74
N SER A 249 -2.00 12.46 9.07
CA SER A 249 -0.90 12.99 9.88
C SER A 249 0.32 12.06 9.76
N LEU A 250 1.44 12.62 9.32
CA LEU A 250 2.71 11.91 9.13
C LEU A 250 3.67 12.16 10.29
N LYS A 251 3.13 12.48 11.46
CA LYS A 251 3.91 12.80 12.67
C LYS A 251 4.88 11.68 13.03
N THR A 252 4.48 10.42 12.92
CA THR A 252 5.36 9.30 13.28
C THR A 252 6.55 9.19 12.32
N LEU A 253 6.35 9.39 11.02
CA LEU A 253 7.43 9.45 10.04
C LEU A 253 8.38 10.62 10.34
N TRP A 254 7.83 11.78 10.66
CA TRP A 254 8.59 12.97 11.05
C TRP A 254 9.46 12.69 12.29
N ASP A 255 8.85 12.17 13.36
CA ASP A 255 9.54 11.87 14.62
C ASP A 255 10.67 10.83 14.43
N LEU A 256 10.49 9.86 13.52
CA LEU A 256 11.53 8.86 13.18
C LEU A 256 12.77 9.46 12.49
N SER A 257 12.61 10.49 11.67
CA SER A 257 13.72 11.15 10.99
C SER A 257 14.46 12.16 11.88
N TYR A 258 13.76 12.83 12.80
CA TYR A 258 14.33 13.92 13.59
C TYR A 258 14.67 13.58 15.05
N SER A 259 14.33 12.38 15.54
CA SER A 259 14.66 11.92 16.90
C SER A 259 16.17 11.80 17.21
N ASN A 260 17.05 11.87 16.19
CA ASN A 260 18.51 11.81 16.34
C ASN A 260 19.23 13.17 16.21
N HIS A 261 18.52 14.27 15.97
CA HIS A 261 19.13 15.59 15.81
C HIS A 261 18.61 16.56 16.88
N ASN A 262 19.48 16.92 17.83
CA ASN A 262 19.30 18.10 18.69
C ASN A 262 19.28 19.34 17.78
N HIS A 263 18.13 19.82 17.32
CA HIS A 263 18.00 21.23 16.92
C HIS A 263 16.55 21.72 16.87
N TYR A 264 16.39 22.89 17.47
CA TYR A 264 15.35 23.89 17.22
C TYR A 264 15.22 24.13 15.70
N LEU A 265 14.24 23.51 15.06
CA LEU A 265 13.67 24.01 13.82
C LEU A 265 12.24 24.44 14.15
N ASP A 266 11.94 25.69 13.82
CA ASP A 266 10.71 26.40 14.14
C ASP A 266 9.47 25.50 14.04
N HIS A 267 8.84 25.24 15.19
CA HIS A 267 7.57 24.53 15.36
C HIS A 267 6.36 25.26 14.75
N HIS A 268 6.56 26.10 13.74
CA HIS A 268 5.59 27.11 13.32
C HIS A 268 5.03 26.99 11.92
N GLN A 269 5.24 25.90 11.19
CA GLN A 269 4.55 25.70 9.91
C GLN A 269 4.00 24.27 9.79
N LEU A 270 2.66 24.18 9.90
CA LEU A 270 1.78 23.00 9.81
C LEU A 270 1.63 22.19 11.12
N SER A 271 0.75 22.67 12.00
CA SER A 271 0.47 22.12 13.34
C SER A 271 -0.09 20.68 13.37
N ASP A 272 -0.43 20.09 12.22
CA ASP A 272 -1.09 18.78 12.13
C ASP A 272 -0.23 17.68 11.47
N TYR A 273 1.00 18.01 11.04
CA TYR A 273 1.91 17.10 10.34
C TYR A 273 1.31 16.45 9.08
N THR A 274 0.31 17.07 8.46
CA THR A 274 -0.32 16.55 7.23
C THR A 274 0.52 16.79 5.98
N MET A 275 1.51 17.67 6.08
CA MET A 275 2.49 17.95 5.03
C MET A 275 3.87 18.05 5.67
N ILE A 276 4.83 17.27 5.15
CA ILE A 276 6.19 17.16 5.68
C ILE A 276 7.21 17.30 4.54
N PRO A 277 8.43 17.77 4.79
CA PRO A 277 9.56 17.66 3.88
C PRO A 277 9.68 16.27 3.24
N PHE A 278 9.74 16.20 1.91
CA PHE A 278 9.86 14.96 1.14
C PHE A 278 11.10 14.14 1.54
N LYS A 279 12.17 14.83 1.98
CA LYS A 279 13.38 14.22 2.52
C LYS A 279 13.09 13.20 3.64
N VAL A 280 12.08 13.44 4.48
CA VAL A 280 11.69 12.50 5.55
C VAL A 280 11.23 11.18 4.99
N LEU A 281 10.32 11.21 4.01
CA LEU A 281 9.85 10.00 3.32
C LEU A 281 10.99 9.28 2.61
N TYR A 282 11.83 10.05 1.90
CA TYR A 282 13.00 9.52 1.19
C TYR A 282 13.96 8.79 2.13
N GLU A 283 14.33 9.40 3.26
CA GLU A 283 15.23 8.80 4.24
C GLU A 283 14.61 7.58 4.92
N TYR A 284 13.32 7.65 5.27
CA TYR A 284 12.59 6.56 5.90
C TYR A 284 12.61 5.29 5.03
N ILE A 285 12.20 5.41 3.77
CA ILE A 285 12.17 4.27 2.83
C ILE A 285 13.60 3.78 2.53
N ASN A 286 14.58 4.68 2.35
CA ASN A 286 15.96 4.26 2.06
C ASN A 286 16.68 3.63 3.25
N LYS A 287 16.39 4.07 4.48
CA LYS A 287 16.89 3.43 5.69
C LYS A 287 16.41 1.99 5.77
N ALA A 288 15.13 1.76 5.46
CA ALA A 288 14.59 0.41 5.40
C ALA A 288 15.29 -0.44 4.33
N LYS A 289 15.52 0.09 3.11
CA LYS A 289 16.31 -0.60 2.07
C LYS A 289 17.72 -1.01 2.53
N LYS A 290 18.43 -0.14 3.26
CA LYS A 290 19.79 -0.44 3.77
C LYS A 290 19.80 -1.57 4.80
N ILE A 291 18.77 -1.66 5.65
CA ILE A 291 18.64 -2.75 6.62
C ILE A 291 18.50 -4.09 5.88
N ILE A 292 17.76 -4.10 4.76
CA ILE A 292 17.54 -5.29 3.93
C ILE A 292 18.83 -5.75 3.27
N MET A 293 19.62 -4.81 2.70
CA MET A 293 20.89 -5.14 2.05
C MET A 293 21.93 -5.76 3.00
N ASN A 294 21.84 -5.49 4.31
CA ASN A 294 22.75 -6.06 5.30
C ASN A 294 22.32 -7.43 5.85
N LEU A 295 21.14 -7.93 5.44
CA LEU A 295 20.60 -9.23 5.85
C LEU A 295 20.83 -10.34 4.80
N ASN A 296 21.27 -9.97 3.60
CA ASN A 296 21.67 -10.86 2.50
C ASN A 296 23.20 -10.90 2.37
#